data_AF-C8NB82-F1
#
_entry.id   AF-C8NB82-F1
#
_cell.length_a   1.000
_cell.length_b   1.000
_cell.length_c   1.000
_cell.angle_alpha   90.00
_cell.angle_beta   90.00
_cell.angle_gamma   90.00
#
_symmetry.space_group_name_H-M   'P 1'
#
loop_
_entity.id
_entity.type
_entity.pdbx_description
1 polymer ?
#
loop_
_entity_poly.entity_id
_entity_poly.type
_entity_poly.pdbx_seq_one_letter_code
_entity_poly.pdbx_strand_id
1 'polypeptide(L)'
;MLETGEKRPRSGGVLTYQEINMQTYAHKAALITEIELHAKRFCDEFQTVAEADKDLLLEGVERTPAQMLAYQIGWMQLIQQWEAANRQGKSVITPHPDYKWNQLGGLYQYFYRTYA
;
A
#
# COMPACT_ATOMS: atom_id res chain seq x y z
N MET A 1 24.32 -14.23 23.31
CA MET A 1 24.02 -15.49 24.03
C MET A 1 22.69 -15.97 23.47
N LEU A 2 22.72 -17.07 22.72
CA LEU A 2 21.58 -17.63 22.00
C LEU A 2 20.66 -18.34 23.00
N GLU A 3 19.39 -17.95 23.07
CA GLU A 3 18.35 -18.81 23.65
C GLU A 3 17.37 -19.21 22.55
N THR A 4 17.75 -20.28 21.85
CA THR A 4 16.89 -21.08 20.97
C THR A 4 15.96 -21.91 21.84
N GLY A 5 14.77 -21.37 22.15
CA GLY A 5 13.70 -22.12 22.79
C GLY A 5 12.89 -22.94 21.78
N GLU A 6 13.35 -24.15 21.44
CA GLU A 6 12.53 -25.14 20.71
C GLU A 6 11.32 -25.54 21.55
N LYS A 7 10.12 -25.09 21.18
CA LYS A 7 8.88 -25.74 21.61
C LYS A 7 8.50 -26.81 20.60
N ARG A 8 8.76 -28.08 20.94
CA ARG A 8 8.28 -29.24 20.15
C ARG A 8 6.74 -29.31 20.19
N PRO A 9 6.05 -29.36 19.04
CA PRO A 9 4.60 -29.53 19.01
C PRO A 9 4.21 -30.99 19.25
N ARG A 10 3.16 -31.23 20.05
CA ARG A 10 2.49 -32.53 20.07
C ARG A 10 1.61 -32.62 18.83
N SER A 11 1.98 -33.52 17.92
CA SER A 11 1.12 -34.14 16.88
C SER A 11 0.11 -33.23 16.18
N GLY A 12 0.45 -32.81 14.95
CA GLY A 12 -0.49 -32.23 13.99
C GLY A 12 0.16 -31.12 13.18
N GLY A 13 0.56 -31.45 11.94
CA GLY A 13 0.96 -30.52 10.86
C GLY A 13 1.66 -29.23 11.26
N VAL A 14 2.99 -29.19 11.17
CA VAL A 14 3.73 -27.91 11.19
C VAL A 14 3.36 -27.17 9.91
N LEU A 15 2.43 -26.22 10.00
CA LEU A 15 2.32 -25.15 9.01
C LEU A 15 3.60 -24.33 9.13
N THR A 16 4.56 -24.61 8.26
CA THR A 16 5.73 -23.73 8.08
C THR A 16 5.21 -22.40 7.57
N TYR A 17 5.18 -21.38 8.41
CA TYR A 17 5.08 -20.01 7.94
C TYR A 17 6.25 -19.82 6.98
N GLN A 18 5.97 -19.74 5.68
CA GLN A 18 6.97 -19.24 4.75
C GLN A 18 7.40 -17.89 5.29
N GLU A 19 8.69 -17.74 5.61
CA GLU A 19 9.27 -16.44 5.88
C GLU A 19 8.91 -15.55 4.68
N ILE A 20 8.01 -14.59 4.90
CA ILE A 20 7.78 -13.54 3.92
C ILE A 20 9.12 -12.79 3.89
N ASN A 21 9.93 -13.06 2.87
CA ASN A 21 11.17 -12.34 2.62
C ASN A 21 10.80 -10.91 2.22
N MET A 22 10.52 -10.08 3.22
CA MET A 22 10.17 -8.69 3.05
C MET A 22 11.38 -7.96 2.50
N GLN A 23 11.19 -7.24 1.40
CA GLN A 23 12.26 -6.44 0.80
C GLN A 23 12.83 -5.48 1.85
N THR A 24 14.14 -5.55 2.06
CA THR A 24 14.88 -4.65 2.94
C THR A 24 15.73 -3.69 2.12
N TYR A 25 16.06 -2.53 2.72
CA TYR A 25 16.89 -1.51 2.09
C TYR A 25 18.02 -1.14 3.04
N ALA A 26 19.26 -1.22 2.55
CA ALA A 26 20.46 -0.98 3.37
C ALA A 26 20.55 0.45 3.91
N HIS A 27 19.99 1.43 3.18
CA HIS A 27 19.98 2.84 3.56
C HIS A 27 18.83 3.60 2.92
N LYS A 28 18.52 4.79 3.47
CA LYS A 28 17.46 5.69 2.99
C LYS A 28 17.52 5.93 1.48
N ALA A 29 18.71 6.15 0.92
CA ALA A 29 18.85 6.41 -0.51
C ALA A 29 18.41 5.22 -1.39
N ALA A 30 18.61 3.97 -0.92
CA ALA A 30 18.20 2.80 -1.69
C ALA A 30 16.67 2.70 -1.76
N LEU A 31 15.98 2.96 -0.64
CA LEU A 31 14.53 3.04 -0.62
C LEU A 31 14.00 4.15 -1.54
N ILE A 32 14.62 5.33 -1.53
CA ILE A 32 14.21 6.46 -2.39
C ILE A 32 14.35 6.08 -3.86
N THR A 33 15.50 5.55 -4.27
CA THR A 33 15.73 5.13 -5.66
C THR A 33 14.72 4.10 -6.13
N GLU A 34 14.35 3.16 -5.26
CA GLU A 34 13.38 2.12 -5.57
C GLU A 34 11.94 2.68 -5.67
N ILE A 35 11.56 3.61 -4.79
CA ILE A 35 10.30 4.35 -4.91
C ILE A 35 10.26 5.13 -6.23
N GLU A 36 11.32 5.87 -6.58
CA GLU A 36 11.39 6.68 -7.80
C GLU A 36 11.32 5.80 -9.06
N LEU A 37 12.06 4.68 -9.09
CA LEU A 37 12.05 3.74 -10.19
C LEU A 37 10.66 3.15 -10.43
N HIS A 38 10.03 2.66 -9.37
CA HIS A 38 8.71 2.02 -9.47
C HIS A 38 7.60 3.03 -9.73
N ALA A 39 7.68 4.23 -9.15
CA ALA A 39 6.75 5.33 -9.46
C ALA A 39 6.85 5.72 -10.94
N LYS A 40 8.08 5.87 -11.48
CA LYS A 40 8.27 6.17 -12.91
C LYS A 40 7.66 5.07 -13.79
N ARG A 41 8.01 3.81 -13.55
CA ARG A 41 7.47 2.68 -14.33
C ARG A 41 5.96 2.65 -14.29
N PHE A 42 5.37 2.80 -13.11
CA PHE A 42 3.92 2.84 -12.96
C PHE A 42 3.29 4.01 -13.72
N CYS A 43 3.81 5.24 -13.57
CA CYS A 43 3.28 6.42 -14.26
C CYS A 43 3.45 6.36 -15.78
N ASP A 44 4.51 5.73 -16.28
CA ASP A 44 4.77 5.58 -17.71
C ASP A 44 3.67 4.75 -18.39
N GLU A 45 3.08 3.75 -17.72
CA GLU A 45 1.98 2.92 -18.24
C GLU A 45 0.71 3.74 -18.56
N PHE A 46 0.53 4.90 -17.94
CA PHE A 46 -0.65 5.75 -18.14
C PHE A 46 -0.42 6.85 -19.19
N GLN A 47 0.80 7.05 -19.68
CA GLN A 47 1.12 8.12 -20.64
C GLN A 47 0.41 7.95 -21.99
N THR A 48 0.02 6.73 -22.33
CA THR A 48 -0.67 6.39 -23.58
C THR A 48 -2.17 6.20 -23.42
N VAL A 49 -2.69 6.29 -22.19
CA VAL A 49 -4.12 6.20 -21.90
C VAL A 49 -4.77 7.53 -22.28
N ALA A 50 -5.74 7.50 -23.19
CA ALA A 50 -6.49 8.69 -23.53
C ALA A 50 -7.37 9.12 -22.36
N GLU A 51 -7.46 10.43 -22.09
CA GLU A 51 -8.29 10.97 -21.01
C GLU A 51 -9.77 10.54 -21.12
N ALA A 52 -10.28 10.37 -22.33
CA ALA A 52 -11.65 9.88 -22.57
C ALA A 52 -11.87 8.45 -22.07
N ASP A 53 -10.79 7.66 -21.95
CA ASP A 53 -10.82 6.26 -21.53
C ASP A 53 -10.43 6.08 -20.06
N LYS A 54 -10.20 7.16 -19.30
CA LYS A 54 -9.74 7.08 -17.89
C LYS A 54 -10.71 6.30 -16.98
N ASP A 55 -11.99 6.28 -17.35
CA ASP A 55 -13.08 5.61 -16.61
C ASP A 55 -13.53 4.30 -17.27
N LEU A 56 -12.85 3.84 -18.32
CA LEU A 56 -13.16 2.58 -18.99
C LEU A 56 -12.77 1.40 -18.09
N LEU A 57 -13.75 0.55 -17.78
CA LEU A 57 -13.53 -0.72 -17.08
C LEU A 57 -13.48 -1.86 -18.12
N LEU A 58 -12.31 -2.47 -18.25
CA LEU A 58 -12.09 -3.60 -19.16
C LEU A 58 -12.44 -4.93 -18.49
N GLU A 59 -12.92 -5.88 -19.28
CA GLU A 59 -13.21 -7.23 -18.80
C GLU A 59 -11.95 -7.90 -18.23
N GLY A 60 -12.07 -8.49 -17.04
CA GLY A 60 -10.94 -9.10 -16.32
C GLY A 60 -10.07 -8.11 -15.53
N VAL A 61 -10.38 -6.81 -15.53
CA VAL A 61 -9.68 -5.79 -14.74
C VAL A 61 -10.61 -5.25 -13.65
N GLU A 62 -10.13 -5.16 -12.41
CA GLU A 62 -10.96 -4.76 -11.26
C GLU A 62 -11.14 -3.24 -11.10
N ARG A 63 -10.35 -2.42 -11.79
CA ARG A 63 -10.25 -0.97 -11.60
C ARG A 63 -10.12 -0.25 -12.94
N THR A 64 -10.70 0.94 -13.06
CA THR A 64 -10.42 1.85 -14.18
C THR A 64 -9.03 2.47 -14.04
N PRO A 65 -8.44 3.02 -15.12
CA PRO A 65 -7.19 3.78 -15.02
C PRO A 65 -7.23 4.89 -13.94
N ALA A 66 -8.31 5.67 -13.89
CA ALA A 66 -8.50 6.71 -12.87
C ALA A 66 -8.52 6.13 -11.45
N GLN A 67 -9.20 5.00 -11.24
CA GLN A 67 -9.23 4.32 -9.93
C GLN A 67 -7.86 3.76 -9.52
N MET A 68 -7.06 3.26 -10.46
CA MET A 68 -5.69 2.80 -10.18
C MET A 68 -4.82 3.95 -9.66
N LEU A 69 -4.90 5.13 -10.29
CA LEU A 69 -4.18 6.33 -9.86
C LEU A 69 -4.71 6.84 -8.51
N ALA A 70 -6.04 6.94 -8.36
CA ALA A 70 -6.70 7.37 -7.13
C ALA A 70 -6.30 6.52 -5.92
N TYR A 71 -6.12 5.21 -6.11
CA TYR A 71 -5.64 4.31 -5.06
C TYR A 71 -4.24 4.71 -4.55
N GLN A 72 -3.30 4.98 -5.44
CA GLN A 72 -1.94 5.40 -5.06
C GLN A 72 -1.96 6.76 -4.36
N ILE A 73 -2.70 7.73 -4.93
CA ILE A 73 -2.85 9.08 -4.39
C ILE A 73 -3.43 9.02 -2.98
N GLY A 74 -4.49 8.24 -2.78
CA GLY A 74 -5.12 8.06 -1.46
C GLY A 74 -4.14 7.61 -0.38
N TRP A 75 -3.36 6.56 -0.65
CA TRP A 75 -2.35 6.08 0.30
C TRP A 75 -1.22 7.09 0.54
N MET A 76 -0.72 7.74 -0.51
CA MET A 76 0.32 8.77 -0.37
C MET A 76 -0.16 9.96 0.45
N GLN A 77 -1.43 10.35 0.31
CA GLN A 77 -2.04 11.41 1.11
C GLN A 77 -2.14 11.01 2.58
N LEU A 78 -2.56 9.77 2.88
CA LEU A 78 -2.62 9.27 4.26
C LEU A 78 -1.23 9.25 4.92
N ILE A 79 -0.20 8.72 4.24
CA ILE A 79 1.18 8.68 4.78
C ILE A 79 1.68 10.09 5.12
N GLN A 80 1.45 11.06 4.22
CA GLN A 80 1.84 12.45 4.46
C GLN A 80 1.06 13.08 5.62
N GLN A 81 -0.25 12.82 5.73
CA GLN A 81 -1.08 13.32 6.83
C GLN A 81 -0.65 12.74 8.18
N TRP A 82 -0.35 11.44 8.24
CA TRP A 82 0.16 10.80 9.44
C TRP A 82 1.48 11.42 9.90
N GLU A 83 2.43 11.60 8.99
CA GLU A 83 3.71 12.23 9.30
C GLU A 83 3.56 13.70 9.72
N ALA A 84 2.69 14.46 9.06
CA ALA A 84 2.40 15.85 9.42
C ALA A 84 1.79 15.96 10.83
N ALA A 85 0.84 15.09 11.18
CA ALA A 85 0.24 15.04 12.51
C ALA A 85 1.26 14.62 13.57
N ASN A 86 2.09 13.60 13.27
CA ASN A 86 3.17 13.14 14.14
C ASN A 86 4.17 14.27 14.45
N ARG A 87 4.62 15.02 13.43
CA ARG A 87 5.50 16.19 13.60
C ARG A 87 4.90 17.29 14.47
N GLN A 88 3.57 17.39 14.50
CA GLN A 88 2.84 18.34 15.34
C GLN A 88 2.56 17.81 16.75
N GLY A 89 3.02 16.60 17.09
CA GLY A 89 2.73 15.94 18.37
C GLY A 89 1.26 15.54 18.54
N LYS A 90 0.51 15.45 17.43
CA LYS A 90 -0.91 15.03 17.44
C LYS A 90 -1.00 13.51 17.40
N SER A 91 -2.06 12.96 18.00
CA SER A 91 -2.37 11.53 17.86
C SER A 91 -2.68 11.19 16.41
N VAL A 92 -2.07 10.10 15.92
CA VAL A 92 -2.27 9.59 14.56
C VAL A 92 -3.21 8.39 14.62
N ILE A 93 -4.29 8.43 13.84
CA ILE A 93 -5.23 7.31 13.70
C ILE A 93 -5.01 6.66 12.33
N THR A 94 -4.72 5.36 12.31
CA THR A 94 -4.45 4.61 11.07
C THR A 94 -5.52 3.53 10.81
N PRO A 95 -5.85 3.24 9.53
CA PRO A 95 -5.41 3.97 8.34
C PRO A 95 -6.09 5.35 8.20
N HIS A 96 -7.31 5.52 8.71
CA HIS A 96 -8.07 6.78 8.64
C HIS A 96 -9.01 6.85 9.85
N PRO A 97 -9.40 8.05 10.34
CA PRO A 97 -10.34 8.18 11.46
C PRO A 97 -11.64 7.37 11.30
N ASP A 98 -12.16 7.32 10.08
CA ASP A 98 -13.44 6.65 9.76
C ASP A 98 -13.30 5.20 9.26
N TYR A 99 -12.08 4.68 9.09
CA TYR A 99 -11.84 3.35 8.50
C TYR A 99 -10.81 2.55 9.27
N LYS A 100 -11.10 1.26 9.50
CA LYS A 100 -10.18 0.31 10.15
C LYS A 100 -9.40 -0.53 9.13
N TRP A 101 -8.28 -1.12 9.56
CA TRP A 101 -7.45 -2.01 8.72
C TRP A 101 -8.18 -3.26 8.19
N ASN A 102 -9.24 -3.71 8.86
CA ASN A 102 -10.09 -4.81 8.38
C ASN A 102 -11.27 -4.32 7.52
N GLN A 103 -11.33 -3.03 7.17
CA GLN A 103 -12.40 -2.37 6.43
C GLN A 103 -11.87 -1.57 5.24
N LEU A 104 -10.75 -1.99 4.66
CA LEU A 104 -10.07 -1.25 3.59
C LEU A 104 -10.91 -1.07 2.32
N GLY A 105 -11.87 -1.96 2.05
CA GLY A 105 -12.80 -1.78 0.93
C GLY A 105 -13.54 -0.45 0.98
N GLY A 106 -13.99 -0.01 2.17
CA GLY A 106 -14.64 1.29 2.35
C GLY A 106 -13.68 2.47 2.16
N LEU A 107 -12.43 2.31 2.61
CA LEU A 107 -11.38 3.30 2.41
C LEU A 107 -11.04 3.48 0.92
N TYR A 108 -10.98 2.40 0.15
CA TYR A 108 -10.73 2.46 -1.29
C TYR A 108 -11.85 3.19 -2.02
N GLN A 109 -13.10 2.93 -1.64
CA GLN A 109 -14.24 3.67 -2.19
C GLN A 109 -14.17 5.16 -1.86
N TYR A 110 -13.64 5.53 -0.69
CA TYR A 110 -13.35 6.93 -0.37
C TYR A 110 -12.28 7.54 -1.28
N PHE A 111 -11.18 6.82 -1.55
CA PHE A 111 -10.17 7.28 -2.49
C PHE A 111 -10.73 7.52 -3.89
N TYR A 112 -11.52 6.56 -4.41
CA TYR A 112 -12.10 6.68 -5.75
C TYR A 112 -13.04 7.88 -5.86
N ARG A 113 -13.91 8.11 -4.87
CA ARG A 113 -14.77 9.30 -4.86
C ARG A 113 -14.02 10.62 -4.77
N THR A 114 -12.79 10.61 -4.24
CA THR A 114 -12.01 11.82 -3.98
C THR A 114 -11.09 12.18 -5.15
N TYR A 115 -10.55 11.18 -5.85
CA TYR A 115 -9.43 11.37 -6.78
C TYR A 115 -9.64 10.78 -8.20
N ALA A 116 -10.75 10.08 -8.50
CA ALA A 116 -11.06 9.54 -9.82
C ALA A 116 -12.27 10.24 -10.45
#